data_AF-A9P1G6-F1
#
_entry.id   AF-A9P1G6-F1
#
_cell.length_a   1.000
_cell.length_b   1.000
_cell.length_c   1.000
_cell.angle_alpha   90.00
_cell.angle_beta   90.00
_cell.angle_gamma   90.00
#
_symmetry.space_group_name_H-M   'P 1'
#
loop_
_entity.id
_entity.type
_entity.pdbx_description
1 polymer ?
#
loop_
_entity_poly.entity_id
_entity_poly.type
_entity_poly.pdbx_seq_one_letter_code
_entity_poly.pdbx_strand_id
1 'polypeptide(L)'
;MECLGSKDSKHKDFLVGFLGNNLIFSSSIMAILRNLPAFLIVFLVCLSQFNSQLDEIQILLSIKSGLRDSTNAFQGWESSAASPCKWNGITCNTAGSVTEINLENNGLSGPIPSSAICSLKALTSIQLGNNSLHGNIPDGQWINCSQLETLNLTSNLLTGTLPDFSALRSLKSLGLSENKFSEYAYTYKVSETSDVYSFGVVLMELVTGRRPIEPEFGENEGIVGWISRNIATRDSTLEVIDSRIPEIYKQRMTKVLKIAALCTDHLPALRPSMRVVVDLLLKADPFPRSS
;
A
#
# COMPACT_ATOMS: atom_id res chain seq x y z
N MET A 1 11.50 27.94 -25.67
CA MET A 1 11.12 29.00 -26.63
C MET A 1 10.79 28.36 -27.98
N GLU A 2 9.88 27.38 -27.99
CA GLU A 2 9.40 26.68 -29.20
C GLU A 2 7.93 26.29 -28.97
N CYS A 3 7.03 27.27 -29.04
CA CYS A 3 5.57 27.06 -29.06
C CYS A 3 4.93 28.19 -29.89
N LEU A 4 5.44 28.46 -31.09
CA LEU A 4 4.80 29.37 -32.04
C LEU A 4 4.94 28.74 -33.43
N GLY A 5 4.06 27.78 -33.72
CA GLY A 5 4.12 27.08 -35.00
C GLY A 5 2.94 26.15 -35.24
N SER A 6 1.70 26.66 -35.25
CA SER A 6 0.67 26.13 -36.16
C SER A 6 -0.51 27.09 -36.25
N LYS A 7 -0.74 27.62 -37.46
CA LYS A 7 -1.95 28.36 -37.84
C LYS A 7 -2.97 27.33 -38.27
N ASP A 8 -3.99 27.06 -37.45
CA ASP A 8 -5.20 26.43 -37.97
C ASP A 8 -6.47 26.91 -37.27
N SER A 9 -7.46 27.30 -38.07
CA SER A 9 -8.65 28.07 -37.69
C SER A 9 -9.71 27.26 -36.90
N LYS A 10 -9.36 26.10 -36.33
CA LYS A 10 -10.29 25.21 -35.62
C LYS A 10 -10.27 25.36 -34.09
N HIS A 11 -9.42 26.24 -33.54
CA HIS A 11 -9.24 26.36 -32.09
C HIS A 11 -10.34 27.14 -31.34
N LYS A 12 -11.15 27.94 -32.04
CA LYS A 12 -12.19 28.77 -31.41
C LYS A 12 -13.40 27.96 -30.93
N ASP A 13 -13.77 26.89 -31.63
CA ASP A 13 -14.92 26.06 -31.26
C ASP A 13 -14.59 25.04 -30.16
N PHE A 14 -13.32 24.65 -30.02
CA PHE A 14 -12.86 23.74 -28.98
C PHE A 14 -12.88 24.38 -27.57
N LEU A 15 -12.60 25.68 -27.47
CA LEU A 15 -12.60 26.41 -26.20
C LEU A 15 -14.01 26.64 -25.62
N VAL A 16 -15.04 26.71 -26.47
CA VAL A 16 -16.44 26.83 -26.03
C VAL A 16 -16.96 25.51 -25.47
N GLY A 17 -16.46 24.37 -25.97
CA GLY A 17 -16.80 23.04 -25.45
C GLY A 17 -16.13 22.69 -24.12
N PHE A 18 -14.87 23.10 -23.91
CA PHE A 18 -14.09 22.71 -22.71
C PHE A 18 -14.52 23.46 -21.43
N LEU A 19 -15.05 24.68 -21.56
CA LEU A 19 -15.57 25.45 -20.42
C LEU A 19 -17.03 25.12 -20.06
N GLY A 20 -17.68 24.21 -20.81
CA GLY A 20 -19.13 24.04 -20.78
C GLY A 20 -19.72 23.20 -19.65
N ASN A 21 -18.95 22.35 -18.94
CA ASN A 21 -19.60 21.28 -18.17
C ASN A 21 -19.24 21.09 -16.70
N ASN A 22 -18.42 21.92 -16.03
CA ASN A 22 -18.20 21.71 -14.58
C ASN A 22 -17.83 22.95 -13.72
N LEU A 23 -17.93 24.19 -14.20
CA LEU A 23 -17.64 25.37 -13.38
C LEU A 23 -18.66 26.49 -13.64
N ILE A 24 -19.50 26.79 -12.64
CA ILE A 24 -20.39 27.97 -12.67
C ILE A 24 -19.52 29.20 -12.35
N PHE A 25 -18.96 29.82 -13.38
CA PHE A 25 -18.33 31.12 -13.23
C PHE A 25 -19.39 32.23 -13.29
N SER A 26 -19.25 33.24 -12.42
CA SER A 26 -20.03 34.48 -12.48
C SER A 26 -19.93 35.11 -13.88
N SER A 27 -21.01 35.72 -14.37
CA SER A 27 -21.09 36.39 -15.67
C SER A 27 -19.95 37.43 -15.86
N SER A 28 -19.46 38.01 -14.77
CA SER A 28 -18.32 38.92 -14.76
C SER A 28 -16.99 38.23 -15.12
N ILE A 29 -16.78 36.97 -14.72
CA ILE A 29 -15.54 36.22 -14.97
C ILE A 29 -15.46 35.78 -16.45
N MET A 30 -16.58 35.39 -17.05
CA MET A 30 -16.65 35.02 -18.47
C MET A 30 -16.39 36.22 -19.40
N ALA A 31 -16.79 37.43 -19.00
CA ALA A 31 -16.50 38.66 -19.75
C ALA A 31 -15.01 39.04 -19.72
N ILE A 32 -14.34 38.81 -18.58
CA ILE A 32 -12.89 39.05 -18.44
C ILE A 32 -12.10 38.06 -19.29
N LEU A 33 -12.46 36.77 -19.27
CA LEU A 33 -11.80 35.73 -20.08
C LEU A 33 -11.94 35.96 -21.59
N ARG A 34 -13.06 36.55 -22.05
CA ARG A 34 -13.30 36.88 -23.47
C ARG A 34 -12.44 38.02 -24.01
N ASN A 35 -11.99 38.94 -23.15
CA ASN A 35 -11.22 40.12 -23.54
C ASN A 35 -9.70 39.98 -23.32
N LEU A 36 -9.26 38.86 -22.74
CA LEU A 36 -7.84 38.56 -22.67
C LEU A 36 -7.29 38.27 -24.08
N PRO A 37 -6.17 38.88 -24.49
CA PRO A 37 -5.56 38.57 -25.77
C PRO A 37 -5.25 37.07 -25.82
N ALA A 38 -5.44 36.42 -26.97
CA ALA A 38 -5.31 34.97 -27.12
C ALA A 38 -3.98 34.41 -26.56
N PHE A 39 -2.90 35.21 -26.57
CA PHE A 39 -1.62 34.88 -25.96
C PHE A 39 -1.68 34.70 -24.43
N LEU A 40 -2.51 35.48 -23.72
CA LEU A 40 -2.71 35.37 -22.27
C LEU A 40 -3.52 34.12 -21.90
N ILE A 41 -4.47 33.72 -22.75
CA ILE A 41 -5.21 32.46 -22.58
C ILE A 41 -4.28 31.27 -22.83
N VAL A 42 -3.48 31.30 -23.89
CA VAL A 42 -2.45 30.28 -24.17
C VAL A 42 -1.44 30.21 -23.02
N PHE A 43 -1.01 31.35 -22.48
CA PHE A 43 -0.12 31.42 -21.32
C PHE A 43 -0.76 30.80 -20.08
N LEU A 44 -2.03 31.08 -19.78
CA LEU A 44 -2.76 30.47 -18.65
C LEU A 44 -2.98 28.96 -18.82
N VAL A 45 -3.23 28.48 -20.03
CA VAL A 45 -3.34 27.04 -20.34
C VAL A 45 -1.98 26.35 -20.24
N CYS A 46 -0.90 26.99 -20.71
CA CYS A 46 0.45 26.47 -20.49
C CYS A 46 0.82 26.45 -19.01
N LEU A 47 0.42 27.45 -18.22
CA LEU A 47 0.64 27.49 -16.78
C LEU A 47 -0.14 26.40 -16.03
N SER A 48 -1.37 26.07 -16.46
CA SER A 48 -2.14 24.99 -15.83
C SER A 48 -1.55 23.60 -16.13
N GLN A 49 -1.05 23.39 -17.35
CA GLN A 49 -0.33 22.17 -17.73
C GLN A 49 0.99 22.03 -16.94
N PHE A 50 1.76 23.11 -16.81
CA PHE A 50 2.99 23.12 -16.01
C PHE A 50 2.73 22.78 -14.54
N ASN A 51 1.71 23.38 -13.92
CA ASN A 51 1.36 23.10 -12.52
C ASN A 51 0.96 21.64 -12.30
N SER A 52 0.16 21.06 -13.22
CA SER A 52 -0.28 19.66 -13.06
C SER A 52 0.87 18.65 -13.09
N GLN A 53 1.92 18.90 -13.89
CA GLN A 53 3.06 17.99 -14.01
C GLN A 53 4.05 18.14 -12.86
N LEU A 54 4.19 19.35 -12.32
CA LEU A 54 4.91 19.62 -11.06
C LEU A 54 4.26 18.87 -9.89
N ASP A 55 2.93 18.77 -9.85
CA ASP A 55 2.21 18.01 -8.83
C ASP A 55 2.47 16.49 -8.96
N GLU A 56 2.45 15.93 -10.17
CA GLU A 56 2.73 14.50 -10.40
C GLU A 56 4.16 14.11 -9.98
N ILE A 57 5.15 14.95 -10.27
CA ILE A 57 6.55 14.74 -9.85
C ILE A 57 6.64 14.65 -8.33
N GLN A 58 6.00 15.57 -7.59
CA GLN A 58 6.05 15.54 -6.13
C GLN A 58 5.36 14.30 -5.54
N ILE A 59 4.23 13.89 -6.13
CA ILE A 59 3.54 12.66 -5.72
C ILE A 59 4.46 11.44 -5.92
N LEU A 60 5.06 11.30 -7.09
CA LEU A 60 5.97 10.18 -7.37
C LEU A 60 7.22 10.22 -6.48
N LEU A 61 7.78 11.39 -6.19
CA LEU A 61 8.91 11.49 -5.26
C LEU A 61 8.51 11.15 -3.82
N SER A 62 7.26 11.40 -3.42
CA SER A 62 6.74 10.93 -2.13
C SER A 62 6.71 9.40 -2.05
N ILE A 63 6.35 8.72 -3.15
CA ILE A 63 6.40 7.25 -3.26
C ILE A 63 7.84 6.76 -3.09
N LYS A 64 8.78 7.37 -3.82
CA LYS A 64 10.22 7.06 -3.72
C LYS A 64 10.72 7.20 -2.29
N SER A 65 10.28 8.22 -1.56
CA SER A 65 10.70 8.43 -0.16
C SER A 65 10.17 7.38 0.83
N GLY A 66 9.02 6.76 0.52
CA GLY A 66 8.40 5.74 1.37
C GLY A 66 8.97 4.34 1.20
N LEU A 67 9.79 4.12 0.17
CA LEU A 67 10.30 2.81 -0.21
C LEU A 67 11.83 2.76 -0.12
N ARG A 68 12.34 1.64 0.36
CA ARG A 68 13.77 1.30 0.34
C ARG A 68 14.09 0.60 -0.97
N ASP A 69 15.06 1.16 -1.67
CA ASP A 69 15.52 0.71 -2.98
C ASP A 69 16.94 0.16 -2.89
N SER A 70 17.09 -1.14 -3.14
CA SER A 70 18.38 -1.84 -3.12
C SER A 70 18.93 -2.11 -4.53
N THR A 71 18.13 -1.88 -5.57
CA THR A 71 18.44 -2.25 -6.96
C THR A 71 18.51 -1.04 -7.89
N ASN A 72 18.33 0.17 -7.35
CA ASN A 72 18.23 1.42 -8.10
C ASN A 72 17.00 1.46 -9.03
N ALA A 73 15.88 0.90 -8.57
CA ALA A 73 14.59 0.90 -9.23
C ALA A 73 14.12 2.31 -9.63
N PHE A 74 14.39 3.31 -8.80
CA PHE A 74 13.99 4.70 -9.01
C PHE A 74 15.00 5.51 -9.85
N GLN A 75 15.76 4.85 -10.71
CA GLN A 75 16.71 5.52 -11.61
C GLN A 75 15.99 6.55 -12.49
N GLY A 76 16.53 7.77 -12.54
CA GLY A 76 15.99 8.89 -13.30
C GLY A 76 14.83 9.65 -12.62
N TRP A 77 14.36 9.20 -11.45
CA TRP A 77 13.37 9.92 -10.67
C TRP A 77 14.03 11.10 -9.95
N GLU A 78 13.93 12.29 -10.55
CA GLU A 78 14.63 13.51 -10.13
C GLU A 78 13.66 14.69 -10.01
N SER A 79 13.82 15.50 -8.96
CA SER A 79 12.99 16.70 -8.74
C SER A 79 13.18 17.79 -9.79
N SER A 80 14.32 17.81 -10.48
CA SER A 80 14.65 18.75 -11.56
C SER A 80 14.11 18.33 -12.93
N ALA A 81 13.52 17.15 -13.06
CA ALA A 81 13.00 16.68 -14.33
C ALA A 81 11.83 17.57 -14.80
N ALA A 82 11.77 17.86 -16.10
CA ALA A 82 10.64 18.59 -16.67
C ALA A 82 9.35 17.75 -16.71
N SER A 83 9.47 16.42 -16.70
CA SER A 83 8.35 15.47 -16.79
C SER A 83 8.75 14.10 -16.24
N PRO A 84 7.83 13.36 -15.58
CA PRO A 84 8.10 12.01 -15.10
C PRO A 84 7.99 10.94 -16.19
N CYS A 85 7.50 11.27 -17.40
CA CYS A 85 7.21 10.29 -18.45
C CYS A 85 8.44 9.60 -19.07
N LYS A 86 9.65 10.02 -18.69
CA LYS A 86 10.92 9.36 -19.07
C LYS A 86 11.54 8.57 -17.92
N TRP A 87 10.90 8.57 -16.77
CA TRP A 87 11.40 7.87 -15.60
C TRP A 87 11.22 6.37 -15.75
N ASN A 88 12.13 5.61 -15.14
CA ASN A 88 12.01 4.17 -15.12
C ASN A 88 10.68 3.76 -14.48
N GLY A 89 9.94 2.87 -15.16
CA GLY A 89 8.66 2.36 -14.65
C GLY A 89 7.47 3.32 -14.75
N ILE A 90 7.60 4.46 -15.44
CA ILE A 90 6.48 5.40 -15.62
C ILE A 90 6.00 5.41 -17.07
N THR A 91 4.70 5.21 -17.28
CA THR A 91 4.05 5.40 -18.58
C THR A 91 3.09 6.59 -18.50
N CYS A 92 3.07 7.41 -19.55
CA CYS A 92 2.13 8.53 -19.68
C CYS A 92 1.25 8.40 -20.92
N ASN A 93 0.09 9.05 -20.88
CA ASN A 93 -0.75 9.24 -22.07
C ASN A 93 -0.19 10.32 -23.02
N THR A 94 -0.89 10.56 -24.13
CA THR A 94 -0.53 11.58 -25.13
C THR A 94 -0.56 13.02 -24.59
N ALA A 95 -1.25 13.27 -23.48
CA ALA A 95 -1.29 14.57 -22.81
C ALA A 95 -0.14 14.74 -21.78
N GLY A 96 0.70 13.71 -21.59
CA GLY A 96 1.83 13.74 -20.66
C GLY A 96 1.47 13.51 -19.20
N SER A 97 0.26 12.99 -18.91
CA SER A 97 -0.16 12.58 -17.56
C SER A 97 0.16 11.12 -17.30
N VAL A 98 0.59 10.81 -16.08
CA VAL A 98 0.95 9.44 -15.67
C VAL A 98 -0.27 8.52 -15.71
N THR A 99 -0.17 7.42 -16.44
CA THR A 99 -1.22 6.39 -16.57
C THR A 99 -0.87 5.08 -15.91
N GLU A 100 0.43 4.77 -15.79
CA GLU A 100 0.90 3.53 -15.19
C GLU A 100 2.19 3.75 -14.40
N ILE A 101 2.26 3.08 -13.26
CA ILE A 101 3.47 2.92 -12.45
C ILE A 101 3.80 1.43 -12.42
N ASN A 102 4.89 1.02 -13.06
CA ASN A 102 5.38 -0.35 -13.09
C ASN A 102 6.76 -0.43 -12.46
N LEU A 103 6.82 -0.97 -11.25
CA LEU A 103 8.05 -1.19 -10.49
C LEU A 103 8.18 -2.66 -10.08
N GLU A 104 7.69 -3.58 -10.89
CA GLU A 104 7.80 -5.01 -10.60
C GLU A 104 9.25 -5.51 -10.61
N ASN A 105 9.52 -6.56 -9.84
CA ASN A 105 10.82 -7.27 -9.83
C ASN A 105 12.02 -6.38 -9.45
N ASN A 106 11.80 -5.36 -8.61
CA ASN A 106 12.84 -4.40 -8.26
C ASN A 106 13.38 -4.56 -6.83
N GLY A 107 12.99 -5.61 -6.10
CA GLY A 107 13.46 -5.82 -4.72
C GLY A 107 13.14 -4.65 -3.79
N LEU A 108 12.08 -3.88 -4.10
CA LEU A 108 11.64 -2.75 -3.29
C LEU A 108 11.13 -3.26 -1.94
N SER A 109 11.47 -2.58 -0.85
CA SER A 109 10.97 -2.93 0.49
C SER A 109 10.41 -1.71 1.22
N GLY A 110 9.46 -1.95 2.12
CA GLY A 110 8.74 -0.88 2.81
C GLY A 110 7.23 -1.11 2.76
N PRO A 111 6.43 -0.22 3.37
CA PRO A 111 4.98 -0.24 3.27
C PRO A 111 4.50 0.10 1.86
N ILE A 112 3.23 -0.23 1.55
CA ILE A 112 2.60 0.30 0.34
C ILE A 112 2.62 1.84 0.43
N PRO A 113 3.09 2.53 -0.61
CA PRO A 113 3.27 3.97 -0.59
C PRO A 113 1.95 4.74 -0.42
N SER A 114 2.09 6.04 -0.10
CA SER A 114 1.01 6.90 0.38
C SER A 114 -0.22 6.98 -0.53
N SER A 115 -1.38 7.24 0.08
CA SER A 115 -2.66 7.54 -0.59
C SER A 115 -2.59 8.69 -1.61
N ALA A 116 -1.54 9.52 -1.58
CA ALA A 116 -1.33 10.59 -2.55
C ALA A 116 -1.18 10.05 -3.98
N ILE A 117 -0.83 8.77 -4.16
CA ILE A 117 -0.82 8.10 -5.46
C ILE A 117 -2.19 8.16 -6.16
N CYS A 118 -3.28 8.21 -5.37
CA CYS A 118 -4.64 8.34 -5.88
C CYS A 118 -5.00 9.75 -6.36
N SER A 119 -4.11 10.74 -6.19
CA SER A 119 -4.27 12.09 -6.76
C SER A 119 -3.87 12.16 -8.24
N LEU A 120 -3.20 11.12 -8.75
CA LEU A 120 -2.85 10.98 -10.17
C LEU A 120 -4.11 10.67 -10.98
N LYS A 121 -4.72 11.70 -11.56
CA LYS A 121 -6.07 11.63 -12.15
C LYS A 121 -6.18 10.71 -13.37
N ALA A 122 -5.08 10.45 -14.06
CA ALA A 122 -5.04 9.59 -15.25
C ALA A 122 -4.52 8.18 -14.94
N LEU A 123 -4.19 7.88 -13.67
CA LEU A 123 -3.59 6.61 -13.28
C LEU A 123 -4.62 5.47 -13.38
N THR A 124 -4.27 4.45 -14.15
CA THR A 124 -5.12 3.27 -14.42
C THR A 124 -4.45 1.97 -14.01
N SER A 125 -3.13 1.94 -13.87
CA SER A 125 -2.38 0.72 -13.55
C SER A 125 -1.28 0.97 -12.51
N ILE A 126 -1.28 0.16 -11.45
CA ILE A 126 -0.19 0.10 -10.46
C ILE A 126 0.32 -1.34 -10.44
N GLN A 127 1.58 -1.53 -10.82
CA GLN A 127 2.26 -2.82 -10.82
C GLN A 127 3.45 -2.81 -9.85
N LEU A 128 3.30 -3.47 -8.71
CA LEU A 128 4.30 -3.59 -7.65
C LEU A 128 4.59 -5.06 -7.29
N GLY A 129 4.21 -5.99 -8.18
CA GLY A 129 4.42 -7.42 -7.98
C GLY A 129 5.90 -7.80 -7.87
N ASN A 130 6.17 -8.94 -7.23
CA ASN A 130 7.52 -9.48 -7.07
C ASN A 130 8.49 -8.49 -6.41
N ASN A 131 8.10 -7.96 -5.26
CA ASN A 131 8.93 -7.08 -4.43
C ASN A 131 8.96 -7.62 -2.98
N SER A 132 9.56 -6.87 -2.06
CA SER A 132 9.62 -7.16 -0.62
C SER A 132 8.80 -6.15 0.19
N LEU A 133 7.68 -5.68 -0.38
CA LEU A 133 6.75 -4.78 0.32
C LEU A 133 6.10 -5.50 1.49
N HIS A 134 5.97 -4.84 2.63
CA HIS A 134 5.46 -5.44 3.88
C HIS A 134 4.52 -4.47 4.61
N GLY A 135 3.92 -4.91 5.72
CA GLY A 135 2.86 -4.16 6.39
C GLY A 135 1.51 -4.36 5.69
N ASN A 136 0.50 -3.61 6.11
CA ASN A 136 -0.87 -3.77 5.65
C ASN A 136 -1.17 -2.88 4.46
N ILE A 137 -2.17 -3.29 3.67
CA ILE A 137 -2.76 -2.40 2.66
C ILE A 137 -3.60 -1.36 3.43
N PRO A 138 -3.33 -0.06 3.28
CA PRO A 138 -3.97 0.97 4.09
C PRO A 138 -5.48 1.05 3.81
N ASP A 139 -6.28 1.02 4.87
CA ASP A 139 -7.75 1.06 4.79
C ASP A 139 -8.27 2.49 4.57
N GLY A 140 -9.34 2.63 3.78
CA GLY A 140 -9.98 3.91 3.46
C GLY A 140 -9.14 4.89 2.60
N GLN A 141 -7.90 4.55 2.26
CA GLN A 141 -6.97 5.44 1.56
C GLN A 141 -7.13 5.45 0.03
N TRP A 142 -7.85 4.48 -0.52
CA TRP A 142 -8.02 4.30 -1.96
C TRP A 142 -9.25 5.01 -2.54
N ILE A 143 -9.94 5.84 -1.74
CA ILE A 143 -11.22 6.45 -2.10
C ILE A 143 -11.16 7.31 -3.37
N ASN A 144 -9.99 7.90 -3.64
CA ASN A 144 -9.76 8.76 -4.80
C ASN A 144 -9.22 7.99 -6.03
N CYS A 145 -8.85 6.71 -5.89
CA CYS A 145 -8.34 5.86 -6.97
C CYS A 145 -9.46 5.28 -7.85
N SER A 146 -10.49 6.07 -8.16
CA SER A 146 -11.70 5.58 -8.85
C SER A 146 -11.48 5.12 -10.30
N GLN A 147 -10.41 5.57 -10.95
CA GLN A 147 -10.05 5.20 -12.33
C GLN A 147 -9.07 4.01 -12.41
N LEU A 148 -8.61 3.49 -11.27
CA LEU A 148 -7.66 2.39 -11.26
C LEU A 148 -8.33 1.12 -11.79
N GLU A 149 -7.74 0.54 -12.83
CA GLU A 149 -8.22 -0.68 -13.49
C GLU A 149 -7.42 -1.91 -13.06
N THR A 150 -6.12 -1.73 -12.81
CA THR A 150 -5.20 -2.81 -12.44
C THR A 150 -4.43 -2.44 -11.19
N LEU A 151 -4.52 -3.28 -10.16
CA LEU A 151 -3.67 -3.23 -8.97
C LEU A 151 -2.98 -4.58 -8.81
N ASN A 152 -1.68 -4.63 -9.09
CA ASN A 152 -0.87 -5.81 -8.88
C ASN A 152 0.06 -5.65 -7.67
N LEU A 153 -0.18 -6.45 -6.64
CA LEU A 153 0.62 -6.56 -5.41
C LEU A 153 1.11 -8.01 -5.18
N THR A 154 1.05 -8.89 -6.18
CA THR A 154 1.39 -10.31 -6.02
C THR A 154 2.83 -10.52 -5.56
N SER A 155 3.08 -11.61 -4.84
CA SER A 155 4.44 -12.04 -4.47
C SER A 155 5.20 -10.93 -3.71
N ASN A 156 4.60 -10.52 -2.58
CA ASN A 156 5.15 -9.55 -1.64
C ASN A 156 5.04 -10.13 -0.20
N LEU A 157 5.37 -9.33 0.81
CA LEU A 157 5.33 -9.71 2.23
C LEU A 157 4.20 -9.01 2.99
N LEU A 158 3.12 -8.60 2.31
CA LEU A 158 2.02 -7.82 2.88
C LEU A 158 1.22 -8.64 3.89
N THR A 159 0.80 -8.02 4.98
CA THR A 159 0.14 -8.65 6.14
C THR A 159 -1.17 -7.96 6.50
N GLY A 160 -1.91 -8.50 7.47
CA GLY A 160 -3.09 -7.86 8.03
C GLY A 160 -4.39 -8.19 7.30
N THR A 161 -5.39 -7.33 7.46
CA THR A 161 -6.72 -7.47 6.85
C THR A 161 -6.75 -6.77 5.50
N LEU A 162 -7.50 -7.34 4.55
CA LEU A 162 -7.76 -6.65 3.29
C LEU A 162 -8.71 -5.46 3.53
N PRO A 163 -8.40 -4.27 2.99
CA PRO A 163 -9.25 -3.10 3.10
C PRO A 163 -10.48 -3.24 2.20
N ASP A 164 -11.44 -2.34 2.37
CA ASP A 164 -12.57 -2.27 1.45
C ASP A 164 -12.14 -1.68 0.10
N PHE A 165 -12.07 -2.54 -0.92
CA PHE A 165 -11.77 -2.16 -2.30
C PHE A 165 -12.99 -1.65 -3.08
N SER A 166 -14.17 -1.55 -2.46
CA SER A 166 -15.41 -1.09 -3.13
C SER A 166 -15.31 0.30 -3.76
N ALA A 167 -14.38 1.13 -3.26
CA ALA A 167 -14.11 2.45 -3.83
C ALA A 167 -13.42 2.41 -5.20
N LEU A 168 -12.74 1.31 -5.55
CA LEU A 168 -12.05 1.10 -6.83
C LEU A 168 -13.05 0.68 -7.91
N ARG A 169 -13.94 1.58 -8.29
CA ARG A 169 -15.11 1.29 -9.16
C ARG A 169 -14.75 0.80 -10.56
N SER A 170 -13.55 1.12 -11.04
CA SER A 170 -13.07 0.73 -12.37
C SER A 170 -12.17 -0.52 -12.35
N LEU A 171 -11.96 -1.14 -11.18
CA LEU A 171 -11.01 -2.23 -11.02
C LEU A 171 -11.46 -3.48 -11.79
N LYS A 172 -10.59 -3.96 -12.67
CA LYS A 172 -10.76 -5.16 -13.49
C LYS A 172 -9.86 -6.29 -13.02
N SER A 173 -8.69 -5.96 -12.49
CA SER A 173 -7.68 -6.92 -12.05
C SER A 173 -7.10 -6.53 -10.69
N LEU A 174 -7.15 -7.47 -9.75
CA LEU A 174 -6.62 -7.33 -8.40
C LEU A 174 -5.70 -8.52 -8.08
N GLY A 175 -4.40 -8.29 -8.08
CA GLY A 175 -3.38 -9.28 -7.77
C GLY A 175 -2.95 -9.18 -6.31
N LEU A 176 -3.33 -10.15 -5.47
CA LEU A 176 -2.96 -10.20 -4.05
C LEU A 176 -2.29 -11.52 -3.63
N SER A 177 -2.18 -12.48 -4.55
CA SER A 177 -1.62 -13.82 -4.28
C SER A 177 -0.18 -13.74 -3.79
N GLU A 178 0.27 -14.80 -3.11
CA GLU A 178 1.66 -14.92 -2.60
C GLU A 178 2.07 -13.77 -1.67
N ASN A 179 1.14 -13.32 -0.83
CA ASN A 179 1.38 -12.41 0.30
C ASN A 179 1.19 -13.15 1.62
N LYS A 180 1.27 -12.43 2.74
CA LYS A 180 1.09 -12.96 4.10
C LYS A 180 -0.28 -12.64 4.71
N PHE A 181 -1.31 -12.34 3.91
CA PHE A 181 -2.66 -12.22 4.48
C PHE A 181 -3.18 -13.60 4.91
N SER A 182 -4.15 -13.63 5.83
CA SER A 182 -4.81 -14.89 6.18
C SER A 182 -5.52 -15.47 4.95
N GLU A 183 -5.52 -16.80 4.80
CA GLU A 183 -6.15 -17.50 3.67
C GLU A 183 -7.65 -17.15 3.54
N TYR A 184 -8.32 -16.94 4.67
CA TYR A 184 -9.69 -16.47 4.73
C TYR A 184 -9.89 -15.12 4.05
N ALA A 185 -8.92 -14.21 4.17
CA ALA A 185 -9.01 -12.89 3.55
C ALA A 185 -9.12 -12.97 2.02
N TYR A 186 -8.52 -13.97 1.39
CA TYR A 186 -8.57 -14.14 -0.08
C TYR A 186 -9.72 -15.01 -0.57
N THR A 187 -10.03 -16.07 0.19
CA THR A 187 -10.91 -17.15 -0.30
C THR A 187 -12.34 -17.00 0.21
N TYR A 188 -12.55 -16.20 1.27
CA TYR A 188 -13.78 -16.18 2.07
C TYR A 188 -14.22 -17.58 2.54
N LYS A 189 -13.30 -18.55 2.52
CA LYS A 189 -13.57 -19.94 2.84
C LYS A 189 -13.05 -20.23 4.24
N VAL A 190 -13.94 -20.69 5.11
CA VAL A 190 -13.55 -21.22 6.41
C VAL A 190 -12.83 -22.55 6.19
N SER A 191 -11.67 -22.69 6.81
CA SER A 191 -10.81 -23.87 6.71
C SER A 191 -10.16 -24.16 8.07
N GLU A 192 -9.77 -25.41 8.30
CA GLU A 192 -9.02 -25.79 9.51
C GLU A 192 -7.72 -24.98 9.64
N THR A 193 -7.07 -24.64 8.52
CA THR A 193 -5.86 -23.81 8.46
C THR A 193 -6.11 -22.34 8.80
N SER A 194 -7.32 -21.83 8.57
CA SER A 194 -7.76 -20.51 9.01
C SER A 194 -8.05 -20.49 10.52
N ASP A 195 -8.62 -21.56 11.06
CA ASP A 195 -8.86 -21.68 12.51
C ASP A 195 -7.54 -21.73 13.29
N VAL A 196 -6.54 -22.48 12.78
CA VAL A 196 -5.18 -22.50 13.35
C VAL A 196 -4.57 -21.09 13.38
N TYR A 197 -4.72 -20.32 12.29
CA TYR A 197 -4.21 -18.95 12.24
C TYR A 197 -4.87 -18.07 13.31
N SER A 198 -6.20 -18.08 13.38
CA SER A 198 -6.96 -17.32 14.37
C SER A 198 -6.58 -17.70 15.80
N PHE A 199 -6.38 -18.99 16.07
CA PHE A 199 -5.90 -19.48 17.36
C PHE A 199 -4.50 -18.95 17.70
N GLY A 200 -3.60 -18.93 16.72
CA GLY A 200 -2.28 -18.32 16.86
C GLY A 200 -2.33 -16.85 17.26
N VAL A 201 -3.19 -16.05 16.63
CA VAL A 201 -3.40 -14.64 16.99
C VAL A 201 -3.90 -14.49 18.43
N VAL A 202 -4.83 -15.32 18.87
CA VAL A 202 -5.33 -15.31 20.25
C VAL A 202 -4.22 -15.66 21.24
N LEU A 203 -3.37 -16.65 20.95
CA LEU A 203 -2.22 -16.96 21.80
C LEU A 203 -1.25 -15.79 21.90
N MET A 204 -1.01 -15.07 20.81
CA MET A 204 -0.18 -13.86 20.82
C MET A 204 -0.79 -12.80 21.75
N GLU A 205 -2.08 -12.48 21.59
CA GLU A 205 -2.79 -11.52 22.44
C GLU A 205 -2.72 -11.88 23.93
N LEU A 206 -2.93 -13.16 24.26
CA LEU A 206 -2.87 -13.63 25.65
C LEU A 206 -1.46 -13.55 26.26
N VAL A 207 -0.42 -13.85 25.48
CA VAL A 207 0.97 -13.89 25.98
C VAL A 207 1.57 -12.49 26.09
N THR A 208 1.24 -11.59 25.16
CA THR A 208 1.77 -10.22 25.15
C THR A 208 0.88 -9.24 25.92
N GLY A 209 -0.38 -9.61 26.19
CA GLY A 209 -1.36 -8.72 26.82
C GLY A 209 -1.81 -7.56 25.92
N ARG A 210 -1.60 -7.70 24.61
CA ARG A 210 -1.78 -6.64 23.60
C ARG A 210 -2.89 -7.00 22.63
N ARG A 211 -3.60 -5.99 22.14
CA ARG A 211 -4.64 -6.17 21.11
C ARG A 211 -4.02 -6.54 19.77
N PRO A 212 -4.77 -7.17 18.84
CA PRO A 212 -4.29 -7.46 17.49
C PRO A 212 -3.81 -6.23 16.70
N ILE A 213 -4.31 -5.05 17.06
CA ILE A 213 -3.96 -3.76 16.47
C ILE A 213 -3.69 -2.76 17.60
N GLU A 214 -2.47 -2.23 17.67
CA GLU A 214 -2.06 -1.18 18.60
C GLU A 214 -1.20 -0.13 17.88
N PRO A 215 -1.28 1.15 18.27
CA PRO A 215 -0.46 2.21 17.66
C PRO A 215 1.05 1.94 17.75
N GLU A 216 1.47 1.21 18.78
CA GLU A 216 2.87 0.89 19.10
C GLU A 216 3.52 -0.08 18.10
N PHE A 217 2.73 -0.78 17.28
CA PHE A 217 3.24 -1.70 16.26
C PHE A 217 3.80 -0.97 15.04
N GLY A 218 3.40 0.29 14.85
CA GLY A 218 3.64 1.07 13.64
C GLY A 218 2.40 1.18 12.76
N GLU A 219 2.39 2.16 11.87
CA GLU A 219 1.31 2.31 10.89
C GLU A 219 1.21 1.04 10.03
N ASN A 220 -0.02 0.55 9.85
CA ASN A 220 -0.32 -0.62 9.02
C ASN A 220 0.37 -1.91 9.50
N GLU A 221 0.50 -2.12 10.81
CA GLU A 221 1.06 -3.37 11.33
C GLU A 221 0.21 -3.98 12.43
N GLY A 222 -0.05 -5.28 12.29
CA GLY A 222 -0.75 -6.08 13.31
C GLY A 222 0.22 -6.85 14.20
N ILE A 223 -0.32 -7.43 15.27
CA ILE A 223 0.43 -8.19 16.28
C ILE A 223 1.32 -9.30 15.67
N VAL A 224 0.87 -9.96 14.60
CA VAL A 224 1.63 -11.03 13.92
C VAL A 224 2.90 -10.49 13.27
N GLY A 225 2.80 -9.37 12.55
CA GLY A 225 3.94 -8.71 11.92
C GLY A 225 4.94 -8.22 12.98
N TRP A 226 4.40 -7.55 13.99
CA TRP A 226 5.19 -7.00 15.09
C TRP A 226 5.94 -8.10 15.84
N ILE A 227 5.28 -9.20 16.22
CA ILE A 227 5.92 -10.34 16.88
C ILE A 227 6.98 -10.97 15.98
N SER A 228 6.70 -11.18 14.70
CA SER A 228 7.65 -11.81 13.76
C SER A 228 8.99 -11.05 13.68
N ARG A 229 8.98 -9.72 13.88
CA ARG A 229 10.22 -8.92 13.93
C ARG A 229 10.93 -8.98 15.28
N ASN A 230 10.18 -9.14 16.37
CA ASN A 230 10.71 -9.06 17.73
C ASN A 230 11.06 -10.41 18.36
N ILE A 231 10.84 -11.54 17.67
CA ILE A 231 11.21 -12.88 18.17
C ILE A 231 12.54 -13.43 17.59
N ALA A 232 13.41 -12.55 17.07
CA ALA A 232 14.65 -12.93 16.43
C ALA A 232 15.67 -13.58 17.39
N THR A 233 15.69 -13.14 18.65
CA THR A 233 16.60 -13.65 19.69
C THR A 233 15.84 -14.01 20.96
N ARG A 234 16.48 -14.77 21.85
CA ARG A 234 15.85 -15.14 23.14
C ARG A 234 15.52 -13.91 24.00
N ASP A 235 16.42 -12.92 24.03
CA ASP A 235 16.26 -11.73 24.87
C ASP A 235 15.15 -10.83 24.33
N SER A 236 15.11 -10.58 23.01
CA SER A 236 14.01 -9.83 22.37
C SER A 236 12.65 -10.51 22.54
N THR A 237 12.63 -11.85 22.58
CA THR A 237 11.38 -12.59 22.84
C THR A 237 10.86 -12.41 24.27
N LEU A 238 11.72 -12.15 25.26
CA LEU A 238 11.29 -11.92 26.65
C LEU A 238 10.68 -10.52 26.84
N GLU A 239 11.13 -9.54 26.05
CA GLU A 239 10.64 -8.16 26.10
C GLU A 239 9.20 -8.00 25.60
N VAL A 240 8.77 -8.87 24.69
CA VAL A 240 7.41 -8.83 24.14
C VAL A 240 6.37 -9.51 25.03
N ILE A 241 6.81 -10.31 26.01
CA ILE A 241 5.91 -11.00 26.95
C ILE A 241 5.34 -9.98 27.93
N ASP A 242 4.04 -10.11 28.23
CA ASP A 242 3.33 -9.24 29.17
C ASP A 242 4.08 -9.13 30.50
N SER A 243 4.37 -7.89 30.92
CA SER A 243 5.10 -7.59 32.15
C SER A 243 4.36 -8.05 33.41
N ARG A 244 3.05 -8.28 33.33
CA ARG A 244 2.22 -8.84 34.41
C ARG A 244 2.48 -10.33 34.64
N ILE A 245 3.11 -11.02 33.69
CA ILE A 245 3.44 -12.44 33.82
C ILE A 245 4.70 -12.59 34.70
N PRO A 246 4.64 -13.36 35.80
CA PRO A 246 5.79 -13.59 36.67
C PRO A 246 6.99 -14.18 35.92
N GLU A 247 8.21 -13.76 36.29
CA GLU A 247 9.47 -14.13 35.63
C GLU A 247 9.65 -15.66 35.50
N ILE A 248 9.18 -16.41 36.51
CA ILE A 248 9.20 -17.88 36.54
C ILE A 248 8.43 -18.53 35.38
N TYR A 249 7.45 -17.84 34.80
CA TYR A 249 6.63 -18.34 33.70
C TYR A 249 7.06 -17.79 32.33
N LYS A 250 7.89 -16.74 32.27
CA LYS A 250 8.25 -16.08 30.99
C LYS A 250 8.95 -17.02 30.02
N GLN A 251 9.79 -17.94 30.49
CA GLN A 251 10.41 -18.94 29.61
C GLN A 251 9.40 -19.91 29.00
N ARG A 252 8.32 -20.22 29.72
CA ARG A 252 7.23 -21.07 29.21
C ARG A 252 6.38 -20.29 28.21
N MET A 253 6.07 -19.03 28.52
CA MET A 253 5.35 -18.15 27.61
C MET A 253 6.12 -17.87 26.33
N THR A 254 7.46 -17.82 26.38
CA THR A 254 8.32 -17.78 25.18
C THR A 254 8.06 -18.98 24.26
N LYS A 255 7.85 -20.18 24.81
CA LYS A 255 7.51 -21.37 24.00
C LYS A 255 6.11 -21.23 23.41
N VAL A 256 5.13 -20.79 24.18
CA VAL A 256 3.76 -20.55 23.70
C VAL A 256 3.77 -19.52 22.56
N LEU A 257 4.54 -18.44 22.69
CA LEU A 257 4.67 -17.42 21.65
C LEU A 257 5.29 -17.96 20.36
N LYS A 258 6.29 -18.85 20.46
CA LYS A 258 6.86 -19.52 19.29
C LYS A 258 5.86 -20.47 18.63
N ILE A 259 5.05 -21.18 19.41
CA ILE A 259 3.96 -22.01 18.88
C ILE A 259 2.93 -21.13 18.16
N ALA A 260 2.58 -19.98 18.75
CA ALA A 260 1.69 -19.01 18.14
C ALA A 260 2.24 -18.51 16.79
N ALA A 261 3.54 -18.20 16.71
CA ALA A 261 4.20 -17.80 15.48
C ALA A 261 4.15 -18.88 14.38
N LEU A 262 4.27 -20.17 14.74
CA LEU A 262 4.07 -21.28 13.80
C LEU A 262 2.62 -21.39 13.31
N CYS A 263 1.64 -21.11 14.18
CA CYS A 263 0.22 -21.13 13.81
C CYS A 263 -0.13 -20.00 12.85
N THR A 264 0.57 -18.87 12.94
CA THR A 264 0.36 -17.70 12.07
C THR A 264 1.33 -17.65 10.89
N ASP A 265 1.92 -18.79 10.49
CA ASP A 265 2.78 -18.81 9.30
C ASP A 265 1.99 -18.30 8.07
N HIS A 266 2.64 -17.51 7.24
CA HIS A 266 2.04 -16.97 6.02
C HIS A 266 1.56 -18.06 5.05
N LEU A 267 2.24 -19.22 5.02
CA LEU A 267 1.85 -20.34 4.18
C LEU A 267 0.94 -21.29 4.95
N PRO A 268 -0.35 -21.46 4.54
CA PRO A 268 -1.27 -22.36 5.23
C PRO A 268 -0.76 -23.80 5.33
N ALA A 269 0.01 -24.26 4.33
CA ALA A 269 0.61 -25.58 4.28
C ALA A 269 1.74 -25.79 5.31
N LEU A 270 2.35 -24.71 5.82
CA LEU A 270 3.38 -24.78 6.87
C LEU A 270 2.78 -24.71 8.28
N ARG A 271 1.52 -24.32 8.41
CA ARG A 271 0.85 -24.27 9.72
C ARG A 271 0.64 -25.69 10.24
N PRO A 272 0.93 -25.96 11.52
CA PRO A 272 0.63 -27.25 12.13
C PRO A 272 -0.89 -27.47 12.20
N SER A 273 -1.31 -28.75 12.15
CA SER A 273 -2.70 -29.07 12.50
C SER A 273 -2.99 -28.71 13.96
N MET A 274 -4.24 -28.42 14.30
CA MET A 274 -4.64 -28.16 15.69
C MET A 274 -4.22 -29.28 16.66
N ARG A 275 -4.21 -30.54 16.20
CA ARG A 275 -3.71 -31.66 17.00
C ARG A 275 -2.24 -31.52 17.38
N VAL A 276 -1.40 -31.07 16.43
CA VAL A 276 0.03 -30.80 16.67
C VAL A 276 0.19 -29.58 17.57
N VAL A 277 -0.61 -28.53 17.37
CA VAL A 277 -0.60 -27.34 18.24
C VAL A 277 -0.87 -27.71 19.70
N VAL A 278 -1.89 -28.51 19.96
CA VAL A 278 -2.22 -28.97 21.32
C VAL A 278 -1.07 -29.78 21.94
N ASP A 279 -0.46 -30.70 21.19
CA ASP A 279 0.68 -31.48 21.67
C ASP A 279 1.89 -30.59 22.02
N LEU A 280 2.18 -29.59 21.19
CA LEU A 280 3.24 -28.60 21.45
C LEU A 280 2.94 -27.77 22.71
N LEU A 281 1.69 -27.34 22.91
CA LEU A 281 1.28 -26.59 24.10
C LEU A 281 1.40 -27.43 25.38
N LEU A 282 1.04 -28.71 25.32
CA LEU A 282 1.22 -29.63 26.46
C LEU A 282 2.70 -29.81 26.80
N LYS A 283 3.57 -29.90 25.79
CA LYS A 283 5.04 -29.96 25.97
C LYS A 283 5.66 -28.65 26.45
N ALA A 284 4.95 -27.53 26.35
CA ALA A 284 5.41 -26.25 26.90
C ALA A 284 5.34 -26.22 28.45
N ASP A 285 4.70 -27.22 29.08
CA ASP A 285 4.58 -27.42 30.52
C ASP A 285 3.98 -26.21 31.27
N PRO A 286 2.69 -25.89 31.05
CA PRO A 286 2.06 -24.69 31.63
C PRO A 286 1.90 -24.75 33.15
N PHE A 287 1.84 -25.93 33.76
CA PHE A 287 1.63 -26.12 35.20
C PHE A 287 2.77 -26.92 35.81
N PRO A 288 3.53 -26.38 36.79
CA PRO A 288 4.37 -27.24 37.61
C PRO A 288 3.43 -28.17 38.38
N ARG A 289 3.52 -29.48 38.17
CA ARG A 289 2.91 -30.41 39.11
C ARG A 289 3.54 -30.12 40.46
N SER A 290 2.73 -29.68 41.42
CA SER A 290 3.16 -29.59 42.81
C SER A 290 3.58 -30.99 43.24
N SER A 291 4.89 -31.20 43.36
CA SER A 291 5.47 -32.32 44.11
C SER A 291 5.34 -32.06 45.60
#